data_AF-A0A9E4Q4G3-F1
#
_entry.id   AF-A0A9E4Q4G3-F1
#
_cell.length_a   1.000
_cell.length_b   1.000
_cell.length_c   1.000
_cell.angle_alpha   90.00
_cell.angle_beta   90.00
_cell.angle_gamma   90.00
#
_symmetry.space_group_name_H-M   'P 1'
#
loop_
_entity.id
_entity.type
_entity.pdbx_description
1 polymer ?
#
loop_
_entity_poly.entity_id
_entity_poly.type
_entity_poly.pdbx_seq_one_letter_code
_entity_poly.pdbx_strand_id
1 'polypeptide(L)'
;MVGPIVALSIAAAVAGVLVYAVFVEPNWLRIRRRVLYLPKWDVRLDGLTILHLSDLHIGTRACPAERFLRVAKKLKADLVLFTGDFIAGPTGLERACVALGQYSRHRNVYGVPGNHEHAEYQRRFPGKGQFKAKRALDTGHIFQALEDAGVTMLVNRGVTIEHGSARFTLAGIADMFNEADDLDAALG
;
A
#
# COMPACT_ATOMS: atom_id res chain seq x y z
N MET A 1 20.75 -45.81 18.24
CA MET A 1 20.33 -44.67 19.10
C MET A 1 20.36 -43.30 18.42
N VAL A 2 20.65 -43.18 17.11
CA VAL A 2 20.78 -41.87 16.43
C VAL A 2 19.43 -41.31 15.93
N GLY A 3 18.45 -42.18 15.65
CA GLY A 3 17.13 -41.79 15.11
C GLY A 3 16.35 -40.76 15.95
N PRO A 4 16.25 -40.89 17.29
CA PRO A 4 15.51 -39.94 18.12
C PRO A 4 16.12 -38.53 18.15
N ILE A 5 17.46 -38.44 18.18
CA ILE A 5 18.17 -37.15 18.20
C ILE A 5 18.01 -36.42 16.87
N VAL A 6 18.11 -37.16 15.75
CA VAL A 6 17.88 -36.59 14.41
C VAL A 6 16.43 -36.13 14.25
N ALA A 7 15.45 -36.94 14.68
CA ALA A 7 14.04 -36.56 14.63
C ALA A 7 13.73 -35.30 15.46
N LEU A 8 14.27 -35.21 16.68
CA LEU A 8 14.12 -34.04 17.54
C LEU A 8 14.75 -32.78 16.92
N SER A 9 15.92 -32.94 16.28
CA SER A 9 16.61 -31.83 15.61
C SER A 9 15.81 -31.30 14.40
N ILE A 10 15.24 -32.19 13.60
CA ILE A 10 14.37 -31.81 12.47
C ILE A 10 13.10 -31.11 12.99
N ALA A 11 12.45 -31.67 14.02
CA ALA A 11 11.26 -31.06 14.61
C ALA A 11 11.55 -29.65 15.16
N ALA A 12 12.68 -29.47 15.84
CA ALA A 12 13.12 -28.16 16.33
C ALA A 12 13.39 -27.18 15.18
N ALA A 13 14.03 -27.61 14.10
CA ALA A 13 14.27 -26.77 12.92
C ALA A 13 12.95 -26.32 12.26
N VAL A 14 12.00 -27.24 12.07
CA VAL A 14 10.68 -26.93 11.51
C VAL A 14 9.93 -25.95 12.42
N ALA A 15 9.93 -26.18 13.73
CA ALA A 15 9.33 -25.28 14.69
C ALA A 15 9.97 -23.87 14.63
N GLY A 16 11.29 -23.80 14.53
CA GLY A 16 12.02 -22.54 14.38
C GLY A 16 11.63 -21.78 13.10
N VAL A 17 11.51 -22.47 11.96
CA VAL A 17 11.04 -21.87 10.71
C VAL A 17 9.61 -21.35 10.84
N LEU A 18 8.71 -22.12 11.46
CA LEU A 18 7.32 -21.69 11.69
C LEU A 18 7.25 -20.47 12.60
N VAL A 19 8.01 -20.44 13.68
CA VAL A 19 8.09 -19.27 14.58
C VAL A 19 8.61 -18.05 13.82
N TYR A 20 9.67 -18.21 13.03
CA TYR A 20 10.21 -17.13 12.22
C TYR A 20 9.19 -16.60 11.20
N ALA A 21 8.55 -17.49 10.45
CA ALA A 21 7.57 -17.15 9.42
C ALA A 21 6.29 -16.51 9.98
N VAL A 22 5.88 -16.86 11.21
CA VAL A 22 4.65 -16.32 11.82
C VAL A 22 4.92 -15.02 12.56
N PHE A 23 6.06 -14.90 13.27
CA PHE A 23 6.28 -13.81 14.21
C PHE A 23 7.37 -12.83 13.78
N VAL A 24 8.38 -13.25 13.02
CA VAL A 24 9.53 -12.40 12.69
C VAL A 24 9.38 -11.76 11.31
N GLU A 25 9.20 -12.59 10.28
CA GLU A 25 9.21 -12.13 8.88
C GLU A 25 8.10 -11.12 8.56
N PRO A 26 6.81 -11.34 8.94
CA PRO A 26 5.74 -10.37 8.71
C PRO A 26 5.94 -9.05 9.47
N ASN A 27 6.75 -9.08 10.53
CA ASN A 27 7.03 -7.93 11.38
C ASN A 27 8.32 -7.19 10.98
N TRP A 28 9.05 -7.67 9.97
CA TRP A 28 10.32 -7.11 9.53
C TRP A 28 10.10 -5.95 8.54
N LEU A 29 9.60 -4.83 9.05
CA LEU A 29 9.45 -3.60 8.27
C LEU A 29 10.82 -3.08 7.81
N ARG A 30 11.00 -2.93 6.49
CA ARG A 30 12.21 -2.37 5.88
C ARG A 30 11.88 -1.09 5.12
N ILE A 31 12.61 -0.03 5.42
CA ILE A 31 12.54 1.23 4.67
C ILE A 31 13.59 1.17 3.56
N ARG A 32 13.15 1.22 2.31
CA ARG A 32 14.03 1.32 1.14
C ARG A 32 14.04 2.76 0.65
N ARG A 33 15.23 3.34 0.47
CA ARG A 33 15.41 4.67 -0.12
C ARG A 33 15.94 4.52 -1.54
N ARG A 34 15.37 5.28 -2.47
CA ARG A 34 15.77 5.36 -3.87
C ARG A 34 15.82 6.83 -4.25
N VAL A 35 16.87 7.21 -4.97
CA VAL A 35 17.00 8.53 -5.56
C VAL A 35 16.64 8.39 -7.03
N LEU A 36 15.71 9.22 -7.51
CA LEU A 36 15.29 9.25 -8.89
C LEU A 36 15.94 10.46 -9.58
N TYR A 37 16.49 10.25 -10.76
CA TYR A 37 17.05 11.30 -11.60
C TYR A 37 16.18 11.42 -12.84
N LEU A 38 15.41 12.50 -12.95
CA LEU A 38 14.50 12.72 -14.08
C LEU A 38 15.11 13.78 -15.02
N PRO A 39 15.20 13.54 -16.34
CA PRO A 39 15.88 14.44 -17.27
C PRO A 39 15.35 15.88 -17.32
N LYS A 40 14.07 16.08 -16.97
CA LYS A 40 13.39 17.39 -16.97
C LYS A 40 13.00 17.82 -15.55
N TRP A 41 13.63 17.27 -14.52
CA TRP A 41 13.36 17.67 -13.15
C TRP A 41 13.82 19.10 -12.92
N ASP A 42 12.96 19.90 -12.30
CA ASP A 42 13.34 21.23 -11.87
C ASP A 42 14.26 21.10 -10.65
N VAL A 43 15.50 21.60 -10.74
CA VAL A 43 16.49 21.56 -9.65
C VAL A 43 15.98 22.17 -8.34
N ARG A 44 14.99 23.07 -8.40
CA ARG A 44 14.36 23.65 -7.20
C ARG A 44 13.51 22.64 -6.41
N LEU A 45 13.18 21.51 -7.02
CA LEU A 45 12.48 20.38 -6.40
C LEU A 45 13.46 19.30 -5.90
N ASP A 46 14.77 19.51 -6.03
CA ASP A 46 15.77 18.57 -5.50
C ASP A 46 15.63 18.42 -3.99
N GLY A 47 15.69 17.17 -3.52
CA GLY A 47 15.49 16.84 -2.12
C GLY A 47 14.03 16.64 -1.71
N LEU A 48 13.06 16.84 -2.63
CA LEU A 48 11.67 16.44 -2.39
C LEU A 48 11.60 14.93 -2.13
N THR A 49 10.90 14.56 -1.07
CA THR A 49 10.78 13.18 -0.61
C THR A 49 9.35 12.66 -0.78
N ILE A 50 9.25 11.47 -1.37
CA ILE A 50 7.99 10.77 -1.55
C ILE A 50 8.02 9.48 -0.72
N LEU A 51 7.03 9.31 0.15
CA LEU A 51 6.76 8.03 0.78
C LEU A 51 5.80 7.23 -0.10
N HIS A 52 6.32 6.20 -0.75
CA HIS A 52 5.54 5.29 -1.58
C HIS A 52 5.11 4.06 -0.77
N LEU A 53 3.81 3.76 -0.81
CA LEU A 53 3.15 2.67 -0.10
C LEU A 53 2.25 1.91 -1.07
N SER A 54 2.30 0.57 -1.03
CA SER A 54 1.54 -0.32 -1.91
C SER A 54 1.26 -1.63 -1.19
N ASP A 55 0.22 -2.35 -1.62
CA ASP A 55 -0.08 -3.73 -1.21
C ASP A 55 -0.17 -3.89 0.32
N LEU A 56 -0.71 -2.88 1.00
CA LEU A 56 -0.80 -2.87 2.45
C LEU A 56 -1.86 -3.85 2.95
N HIS A 57 -2.94 -4.08 2.20
CA HIS A 57 -4.04 -4.98 2.58
C HIS A 57 -4.47 -4.82 4.05
N ILE A 58 -4.72 -3.58 4.46
CA ILE A 58 -5.18 -3.24 5.81
C ILE A 58 -6.45 -4.05 6.11
N GLY A 59 -6.48 -4.69 7.26
CA GLY A 59 -7.55 -5.63 7.64
C GLY A 59 -7.08 -7.08 7.71
N THR A 60 -5.95 -7.41 7.08
CA THR A 60 -5.28 -8.71 7.27
C THR A 60 -4.44 -8.74 8.55
N ARG A 61 -4.15 -9.95 9.06
CA ARG A 61 -3.19 -10.14 10.17
C ARG A 61 -1.76 -9.71 9.81
N ALA A 62 -1.44 -9.70 8.52
CA ALA A 62 -0.10 -9.38 8.02
C ALA A 62 0.21 -7.88 8.07
N CYS A 63 -0.80 -7.01 8.12
CA CYS A 63 -0.61 -5.56 8.11
C CYS A 63 -1.26 -4.85 9.31
N PRO A 64 -0.49 -4.59 10.38
CA PRO A 64 -0.91 -3.70 11.45
C PRO A 64 -0.82 -2.24 10.96
N ALA A 65 -1.91 -1.72 10.39
CA ALA A 65 -2.00 -0.37 9.81
C ALA A 65 -1.39 0.73 10.71
N GLU A 66 -1.70 0.70 12.01
CA GLU A 66 -1.20 1.68 12.98
C GLU A 66 0.33 1.69 13.09
N ARG A 67 0.97 0.52 12.97
CA ARG A 67 2.43 0.40 13.03
C ARG A 67 3.07 1.02 11.79
N PHE A 68 2.53 0.72 10.61
CA PHE A 68 2.99 1.30 9.35
C PHE A 68 2.84 2.81 9.36
N LEU A 69 1.67 3.33 9.71
CA LEU A 69 1.44 4.77 9.77
C LEU A 69 2.30 5.47 10.83
N ARG A 70 2.61 4.80 11.95
CA ARG A 70 3.56 5.33 12.94
C ARG A 70 4.97 5.47 12.36
N VAL A 71 5.42 4.52 11.56
CA VAL A 71 6.71 4.62 10.86
C VAL A 71 6.65 5.70 9.77
N ALA A 72 5.60 5.72 8.96
CA ALA A 72 5.35 6.73 7.95
C ALA A 72 5.40 8.15 8.52
N LYS A 73 4.81 8.36 9.71
CA LYS A 73 4.81 9.66 10.41
C LYS A 73 6.21 10.12 10.81
N LYS A 74 7.11 9.18 11.15
CA LYS A 74 8.50 9.48 11.52
C LYS A 74 9.37 9.84 10.31
N LEU A 75 9.03 9.34 9.13
CA LEU A 75 9.79 9.62 7.90
C LEU A 75 9.65 11.06 7.41
N LYS A 76 8.56 11.75 7.80
CA LYS A 76 8.30 13.16 7.46
C LYS A 76 8.47 13.46 5.95
N ALA A 77 8.02 12.55 5.09
CA ALA A 77 8.03 12.78 3.66
C ALA A 77 7.13 13.97 3.27
N ASP A 78 7.50 14.65 2.19
CA ASP A 78 6.75 15.79 1.65
C ASP A 78 5.42 15.33 1.04
N LEU A 79 5.45 14.20 0.32
CA LEU A 79 4.28 13.56 -0.27
C LEU A 79 4.16 12.11 0.18
N VAL A 80 2.93 11.61 0.22
CA VAL A 80 2.63 10.20 0.49
C VAL A 80 1.77 9.67 -0.64
N LEU A 81 2.21 8.59 -1.27
CA LEU A 81 1.52 7.95 -2.39
C LEU A 81 1.11 6.53 -2.01
N PHE A 82 -0.18 6.23 -2.20
CA PHE A 82 -0.72 4.88 -2.16
C PHE A 82 -0.96 4.40 -3.59
N THR A 83 -0.36 3.27 -3.99
CA THR A 83 -0.48 2.76 -5.37
C THR A 83 -1.21 1.44 -5.46
N GLY A 84 -2.35 1.37 -4.76
CA GLY A 84 -3.26 0.23 -4.81
C GLY A 84 -3.08 -0.80 -3.69
N ASP A 85 -4.07 -1.69 -3.62
CA ASP A 85 -4.17 -2.80 -2.68
C ASP A 85 -4.01 -2.37 -1.23
N PHE A 86 -4.66 -1.25 -0.90
CA PHE A 86 -4.56 -0.62 0.39
C PHE A 86 -5.43 -1.32 1.45
N ILE A 87 -6.60 -1.82 1.06
CA ILE A 87 -7.56 -2.46 1.96
C ILE A 87 -7.70 -3.97 1.69
N ALA A 88 -8.25 -4.68 2.67
CA ALA A 88 -8.69 -6.07 2.52
C ALA A 88 -10.16 -6.20 2.91
N GLY A 89 -11.04 -5.87 1.97
CA GLY A 89 -12.50 -5.91 2.16
C GLY A 89 -13.02 -4.84 3.12
N PRO A 90 -14.31 -4.89 3.49
CA PRO A 90 -14.99 -3.80 4.22
C PRO A 90 -14.39 -3.50 5.61
N THR A 91 -14.06 -4.52 6.40
CA THR A 91 -13.39 -4.32 7.70
C THR A 91 -12.01 -3.69 7.53
N GLY A 92 -11.35 -3.95 6.39
CA GLY A 92 -10.11 -3.30 6.03
C GLY A 92 -10.29 -1.80 5.77
N LEU A 93 -11.33 -1.44 5.03
CA LEU A 93 -11.70 -0.05 4.76
C LEU A 93 -11.93 0.74 6.05
N GLU A 94 -12.75 0.23 6.97
CA GLU A 94 -13.02 0.91 8.25
C GLU A 94 -11.73 1.22 9.02
N ARG A 95 -10.84 0.21 9.13
CA ARG A 95 -9.54 0.37 9.81
C ARG A 95 -8.64 1.35 9.09
N ALA A 96 -8.62 1.30 7.76
CA ALA A 96 -7.84 2.18 6.92
C ALA A 96 -8.30 3.64 7.10
N CYS A 97 -9.59 3.92 7.05
CA CYS A 97 -10.16 5.25 7.24
C CYS A 97 -9.84 5.82 8.62
N VAL A 98 -9.95 5.03 9.70
CA VAL A 98 -9.57 5.46 11.06
C VAL A 98 -8.08 5.81 11.11
N ALA A 99 -7.23 4.95 10.57
CA ALA A 99 -5.78 5.11 10.62
C ALA A 99 -5.33 6.32 9.77
N LEU A 100 -5.87 6.47 8.56
CA LEU A 100 -5.62 7.58 7.66
C LEU A 100 -6.15 8.91 8.19
N GLY A 101 -7.36 8.96 8.76
CA GLY A 101 -7.92 10.20 9.31
C GLY A 101 -7.05 10.79 10.44
N GLN A 102 -6.27 9.95 11.14
CA GLN A 102 -5.27 10.41 12.11
C GLN A 102 -3.96 10.89 11.45
N TYR A 103 -3.64 10.38 10.28
CA TYR A 103 -2.38 10.61 9.57
C TYR A 103 -2.44 11.78 8.57
N SER A 104 -3.54 11.87 7.81
CA SER A 104 -3.67 12.70 6.61
C SER A 104 -4.10 14.15 6.88
N ARG A 105 -4.55 14.49 8.09
CA ARG A 105 -5.19 15.79 8.42
C ARG A 105 -4.44 17.06 7.98
N HIS A 106 -3.15 16.99 7.68
CA HIS A 106 -2.36 18.10 7.14
C HIS A 106 -1.26 17.61 6.19
N ARG A 107 -1.52 16.57 5.38
CA ARG A 107 -0.53 15.96 4.49
C ARG A 107 -1.07 15.86 3.08
N ASN A 108 -0.15 15.98 2.12
CA ASN A 108 -0.40 15.71 0.71
C ASN A 108 -0.36 14.20 0.49
N VAL A 109 -1.52 13.57 0.63
CA VAL A 109 -1.70 12.12 0.52
C VAL A 109 -2.52 11.84 -0.74
N TYR A 110 -1.94 11.07 -1.66
CA TYR A 110 -2.57 10.73 -2.93
C TYR A 110 -2.68 9.23 -3.09
N GLY A 111 -3.72 8.76 -3.77
CA GLY A 111 -3.98 7.34 -3.94
C GLY A 111 -4.47 6.99 -5.34
N VAL A 112 -4.07 5.81 -5.83
CA VAL A 112 -4.75 5.11 -6.91
C VAL A 112 -5.24 3.75 -6.39
N PRO A 113 -6.35 3.23 -6.92
CA PRO A 113 -6.86 1.91 -6.52
C PRO A 113 -5.99 0.78 -7.08
N GLY A 114 -6.03 -0.35 -6.38
CA GLY A 114 -5.66 -1.65 -6.92
C GLY A 114 -6.88 -2.56 -6.98
N ASN A 115 -6.66 -3.81 -7.35
CA ASN A 115 -7.74 -4.76 -7.54
C ASN A 115 -8.51 -5.05 -6.23
N HIS A 116 -7.89 -4.92 -5.06
CA HIS A 116 -8.57 -5.10 -3.77
C HIS A 116 -9.57 -4.00 -3.40
N GLU A 117 -9.50 -2.83 -4.05
CA GLU A 117 -10.52 -1.79 -3.94
C GLU A 117 -11.71 -2.04 -4.90
N HIS A 118 -11.57 -2.97 -5.84
CA HIS A 118 -12.63 -3.39 -6.75
C HIS A 118 -13.34 -4.68 -6.29
N ALA A 119 -12.63 -5.60 -5.64
CA ALA A 119 -13.19 -6.87 -5.21
C ALA A 119 -12.57 -7.41 -3.91
N GLU A 120 -13.38 -8.14 -3.13
CA GLU A 120 -12.88 -8.94 -2.02
C GLU A 120 -12.39 -10.28 -2.56
N TYR A 121 -11.15 -10.64 -2.26
CA TYR A 121 -10.57 -11.91 -2.70
C TYR A 121 -10.55 -12.94 -1.57
N GLN A 122 -10.92 -14.18 -1.89
CA GLN A 122 -10.75 -15.30 -0.96
C GLN A 122 -9.45 -16.02 -1.25
N ARG A 123 -8.64 -16.18 -0.21
CA ARG A 123 -7.41 -16.97 -0.27
C ARG A 123 -7.78 -18.45 -0.45
N ARG A 124 -7.40 -19.05 -1.59
CA ARG A 124 -7.45 -20.51 -1.77
C ARG A 124 -6.28 -21.17 -1.05
N PHE A 125 -6.41 -22.46 -0.75
CA PHE A 125 -5.41 -23.29 -0.07
C PHE A 125 -3.97 -23.02 -0.58
N PRO A 126 -2.95 -23.07 0.30
CA PRO A 126 -1.57 -22.88 -0.10
C PRO A 126 -1.19 -23.86 -1.22
N GLY A 127 -0.65 -23.34 -2.33
CA GLY A 127 -0.22 -24.13 -3.50
C GLY A 127 -1.04 -23.93 -4.77
N LYS A 128 -2.21 -23.25 -4.72
CA LYS A 128 -2.94 -22.83 -5.92
C LYS A 128 -2.88 -21.31 -6.03
N GLY A 129 -1.87 -20.80 -6.73
CA GLY A 129 -1.48 -19.38 -6.81
C GLY A 129 -2.49 -18.43 -7.48
N GLN A 130 -3.79 -18.63 -7.32
CA GLN A 130 -4.82 -17.72 -7.80
C GLN A 130 -5.78 -17.36 -6.66
N PHE A 131 -5.80 -16.06 -6.33
CA PHE A 131 -6.87 -15.44 -5.58
C PHE A 131 -8.12 -15.39 -6.46
N LYS A 132 -9.24 -15.94 -5.98
CA LYS A 132 -10.53 -15.80 -6.69
C LYS A 132 -11.29 -14.65 -6.06
N ALA A 133 -11.78 -13.73 -6.89
CA ALA A 133 -12.73 -12.72 -6.46
C ALA A 133 -13.95 -13.42 -5.85
N LYS A 134 -14.21 -13.14 -4.57
CA LYS A 134 -15.34 -13.66 -3.80
C LYS A 134 -16.59 -12.84 -4.10
N ARG A 135 -16.44 -11.51 -4.17
CA ARG A 135 -17.48 -10.56 -4.56
C ARG A 135 -16.86 -9.24 -5.01
N ALA A 136 -17.53 -8.57 -5.93
CA ALA A 136 -17.25 -7.17 -6.23
C ALA A 136 -17.60 -6.29 -5.01
N LEU A 137 -16.92 -5.16 -4.90
CA LEU A 137 -17.17 -4.13 -3.90
C LEU A 137 -17.77 -2.90 -4.57
N ASP A 138 -18.42 -2.05 -3.78
CA ASP A 138 -18.80 -0.71 -4.24
C ASP A 138 -17.55 0.17 -4.25
N THR A 139 -16.90 0.22 -5.41
CA THR A 139 -15.69 0.99 -5.64
C THR A 139 -15.91 2.49 -5.38
N GLY A 140 -17.08 3.03 -5.75
CA GLY A 140 -17.41 4.44 -5.51
C GLY A 140 -17.48 4.75 -4.02
N HIS A 141 -18.14 3.90 -3.24
CA HIS A 141 -18.16 4.02 -1.78
C HIS A 141 -16.75 3.92 -1.16
N ILE A 142 -15.91 3.00 -1.65
CA ILE A 142 -14.54 2.84 -1.16
C ILE A 142 -13.71 4.11 -1.42
N PHE A 143 -13.77 4.65 -2.65
CA PHE A 143 -13.01 5.84 -3.00
C PHE A 143 -13.47 7.04 -2.17
N GLN A 144 -14.79 7.24 -2.06
CA GLN A 144 -15.34 8.31 -1.23
C GLN A 144 -14.88 8.19 0.23
N ALA A 145 -14.89 6.98 0.81
CA ALA A 145 -14.46 6.78 2.19
C ALA A 145 -12.96 7.04 2.39
N LEU A 146 -12.12 6.75 1.40
CA LEU A 146 -10.69 7.08 1.43
C LEU A 146 -10.46 8.60 1.26
N GLU A 147 -11.25 9.26 0.42
CA GLU A 147 -11.24 10.71 0.26
C GLU A 147 -11.66 11.43 1.55
N ASP A 148 -12.74 10.98 2.18
CA ASP A 148 -13.20 11.47 3.48
C ASP A 148 -12.15 11.27 4.59
N ALA A 149 -11.30 10.24 4.45
CA ALA A 149 -10.17 9.98 5.33
C ALA A 149 -8.91 10.81 4.99
N GLY A 150 -8.98 11.67 3.98
CA GLY A 150 -7.94 12.62 3.58
C GLY A 150 -6.97 12.11 2.52
N VAL A 151 -7.34 11.10 1.72
CA VAL A 151 -6.56 10.66 0.55
C VAL A 151 -7.16 11.28 -0.70
N THR A 152 -6.41 12.10 -1.43
CA THR A 152 -6.86 12.56 -2.75
C THR A 152 -6.72 11.42 -3.76
N MET A 153 -7.84 10.86 -4.22
CA MET A 153 -7.84 9.79 -5.21
C MET A 153 -7.57 10.35 -6.61
N LEU A 154 -6.59 9.77 -7.31
CA LEU A 154 -6.14 10.18 -8.63
C LEU A 154 -6.46 9.08 -9.67
N VAL A 155 -7.74 8.81 -9.88
CA VAL A 155 -8.18 7.79 -10.84
C VAL A 155 -8.23 8.40 -12.25
N ASN A 156 -7.25 8.06 -13.08
CA ASN A 156 -7.03 8.66 -14.41
C ASN A 156 -7.07 10.19 -14.37
N ARG A 157 -6.34 10.76 -13.41
CA ARG A 157 -6.36 12.20 -13.14
C ARG A 157 -5.00 12.70 -12.69
N GLY A 158 -4.65 13.90 -13.20
CA GLY A 158 -3.50 14.67 -12.77
C GLY A 158 -3.83 15.76 -11.76
N VAL A 159 -2.87 16.05 -10.89
CA VAL A 159 -2.84 17.26 -10.05
C VAL A 159 -1.49 17.94 -10.18
N THR A 160 -1.48 19.27 -10.12
CA THR A 160 -0.22 20.03 -10.03
C THR A 160 0.18 20.12 -8.57
N ILE A 161 1.39 19.63 -8.26
CA ILE A 161 2.01 19.78 -6.96
C ILE A 161 2.87 21.04 -6.98
N GLU A 162 2.61 21.93 -6.05
CA GLU A 162 3.45 23.11 -5.80
C GLU A 162 4.38 22.83 -4.61
N HIS A 163 5.67 23.10 -4.79
CA HIS A 163 6.67 22.96 -3.75
C HIS A 163 7.66 24.14 -3.84
N GLY A 164 7.52 25.10 -2.92
CA GLY A 164 8.23 26.37 -2.98
C GLY A 164 7.81 27.19 -4.20
N SER A 165 8.76 27.52 -5.08
CA SER A 165 8.51 28.28 -6.33
C SER A 165 8.47 27.40 -7.58
N ALA A 166 8.55 26.08 -7.41
CA ALA A 166 8.53 25.11 -8.50
C ALA A 166 7.29 24.22 -8.40
N ARG A 167 6.95 23.58 -9.52
CA ARG A 167 5.78 22.73 -9.63
C ARG A 167 6.04 21.55 -10.54
N PHE A 168 5.33 20.46 -10.32
CA PHE A 168 5.31 19.30 -11.21
C PHE A 168 3.94 18.65 -11.21
N THR A 169 3.63 17.88 -12.26
CA THR A 169 2.37 17.13 -12.32
C THR A 169 2.55 15.77 -11.65
N LEU A 170 1.65 15.44 -10.74
CA LEU A 170 1.44 14.11 -10.23
C LEU A 170 0.19 13.53 -10.91
N ALA A 171 0.37 12.52 -11.75
CA ALA A 171 -0.71 11.83 -12.43
C ALA A 171 -0.91 10.44 -11.83
N GLY A 172 -2.16 10.12 -11.49
CA GLY A 172 -2.56 8.78 -11.11
C GLY A 172 -3.30 8.09 -12.25
N ILE A 173 -2.93 6.84 -12.51
CA ILE A 173 -3.53 5.97 -13.52
C ILE A 173 -4.31 4.90 -12.75
N ALA A 174 -5.53 4.62 -13.19
CA ALA A 174 -6.38 3.61 -12.57
C ALA A 174 -5.80 2.19 -12.72
N ASP A 175 -6.42 1.24 -12.04
CA ASP A 175 -5.98 -0.16 -12.05
C ASP A 175 -6.11 -0.80 -13.44
N MET A 176 -4.96 -1.18 -14.00
CA MET A 176 -4.85 -1.87 -15.29
C MET A 176 -5.48 -3.27 -15.24
N PHE A 177 -5.51 -3.93 -14.07
CA PHE A 177 -6.09 -5.28 -13.96
C PHE A 177 -7.61 -5.29 -14.15
N ASN A 178 -8.25 -4.14 -14.00
CA ASN A 178 -9.67 -3.96 -14.26
C ASN A 178 -9.94 -3.23 -15.59
N GLU A 179 -8.92 -3.11 -16.47
CA GLU A 179 -8.98 -2.41 -17.77
C GLU A 179 -9.55 -0.99 -17.64
N ALA A 180 -9.27 -0.34 -16.52
CA ALA A 180 -9.80 0.98 -16.21
C ALA A 180 -8.77 2.09 -16.46
N ASP A 181 -7.54 1.77 -16.89
CA ASP A 181 -6.47 2.73 -17.08
C ASP A 181 -6.67 3.63 -18.30
N ASP A 182 -6.42 4.93 -18.12
CA ASP A 182 -6.45 5.93 -19.17
C ASP A 182 -5.34 6.97 -18.92
N LEU A 183 -4.25 6.84 -19.69
CA LEU A 183 -3.09 7.71 -19.57
C LEU A 183 -3.36 9.12 -20.09
N ASP A 184 -4.13 9.24 -21.17
CA ASP A 184 -4.42 10.54 -21.78
C ASP A 184 -5.28 11.38 -20.84
N ALA A 185 -6.33 10.78 -20.25
CA ALA A 185 -7.13 11.42 -19.21
C ALA A 185 -6.29 11.78 -17.97
N ALA A 186 -5.33 10.94 -17.58
CA ALA A 186 -4.47 11.21 -16.43
C ALA A 186 -3.53 12.41 -16.63
N LEU A 187 -3.10 12.67 -17.87
CA LEU A 187 -2.16 13.74 -18.20
C LEU A 187 -2.84 15.06 -18.60
N GLY A 188 -4.11 15.02 -19.04
CA GLY A 188 -4.90 16.19 -19.41
C GLY A 188 -4.77 16.57 -20.87
#